data_AF-A0A382TM50-F1
#
_entry.id   AF-A0A382TM50-F1
#
_cell.length_a   1.000
_cell.length_b   1.000
_cell.length_c   1.000
_cell.angle_alpha   90.00
_cell.angle_beta   90.00
_cell.angle_gamma   90.00
#
_symmetry.space_group_name_H-M   'P 1'
#
loop_
_entity.id
_entity.type
_entity.pdbx_description
1 polymer ?
#
loop_
_entity_poly.entity_id
_entity_poly.type
_entity_poly.pdbx_seq_one_letter_code
_entity_poly.pdbx_strand_id
1 'polypeptide(L)'
;MKRLTYLIFLMFIIAAMNSCNYDQAEEFAIVTGIIDDGTKTNIIVQEDCTAFSAPSVPSTVSSGGLKINLVIIQITFEGSINQESFGDPFAQQSFKSDTSCWANKIFGTNSGQLNEFWQEVSYGKFMLYPAEETHGTTNDGIITVSLSGNHPNFVVLGKENGKDAAPWFKDALGKADPYIDFSKYDADSDSHLSK
;
A
#
# COMPACT_ATOMS: atom_id res chain seq x y z
N MET A 1 12.84 -28.84 -9.92
CA MET A 1 11.54 -28.71 -10.60
C MET A 1 10.52 -29.61 -9.94
N LYS A 2 9.56 -29.03 -9.21
CA LYS A 2 8.21 -29.54 -8.86
C LYS A 2 7.63 -28.50 -7.87
N ARG A 3 7.17 -27.36 -8.39
CA ARG A 3 5.76 -26.97 -8.34
C ARG A 3 5.23 -26.96 -6.90
N LEU A 4 5.65 -25.95 -6.14
CA LEU A 4 4.93 -25.47 -4.96
C LEU A 4 3.52 -25.12 -5.44
N THR A 5 2.58 -26.02 -5.20
CA THR A 5 1.18 -25.78 -5.48
C THR A 5 0.70 -24.94 -4.31
N TYR A 6 0.86 -23.62 -4.43
CA TYR A 6 0.31 -22.63 -3.51
C TYR A 6 -1.22 -22.75 -3.54
N LEU A 7 -1.78 -23.65 -2.74
CA LEU A 7 -3.09 -23.42 -2.17
C LEU A 7 -2.91 -22.28 -1.15
N ILE A 8 -2.84 -21.05 -1.64
CA ILE A 8 -3.16 -19.88 -0.82
C ILE A 8 -4.66 -20.04 -0.54
N PHE A 9 -4.99 -20.73 0.55
CA PHE A 9 -6.32 -20.66 1.13
C PHE A 9 -6.42 -19.25 1.73
N LEU A 10 -6.69 -18.30 0.85
CA LEU A 10 -6.97 -16.92 1.18
C LEU A 10 -8.31 -16.94 1.93
N MET A 11 -8.29 -17.24 3.23
CA MET A 11 -9.40 -16.99 4.14
C MET A 11 -9.51 -15.47 4.36
N PHE A 12 -9.83 -14.75 3.29
CA PHE A 12 -10.41 -13.41 3.35
C PHE A 12 -11.93 -13.55 3.35
N ILE A 13 -12.47 -14.24 4.35
CA ILE A 13 -13.89 -14.31 4.69
C ILE A 13 -13.86 -14.64 6.20
N ILE A 14 -14.14 -13.77 7.17
CA ILE A 14 -15.28 -12.87 7.37
C ILE A 14 -14.84 -11.79 8.39
N ALA A 15 -14.65 -10.56 7.95
CA ALA A 15 -14.84 -9.37 8.80
C ALA A 15 -15.22 -8.15 7.95
N ALA A 16 -15.91 -8.38 6.83
CA ALA A 16 -16.87 -7.40 6.36
C ALA A 16 -18.16 -7.70 7.12
N MET A 17 -18.79 -6.65 7.67
CA MET A 17 -20.05 -6.68 8.44
C MET A 17 -19.87 -6.92 9.95
N ASN A 18 -19.56 -5.85 10.70
CA ASN A 18 -20.45 -5.27 11.72
C ASN A 18 -19.67 -4.41 12.72
N SER A 19 -20.29 -3.28 13.08
CA SER A 19 -20.17 -2.53 14.32
C SER A 19 -18.98 -1.57 14.52
N CYS A 20 -19.37 -0.33 14.82
CA CYS A 20 -18.57 0.71 15.46
C CYS A 20 -17.90 0.18 16.74
N ASN A 21 -16.62 -0.18 16.65
CA ASN A 21 -15.67 -0.06 17.76
C ASN A 21 -14.25 -0.10 17.17
N TYR A 22 -13.76 1.06 16.69
CA TYR A 22 -12.48 1.16 15.97
C TYR A 22 -11.24 1.16 16.88
N ASP A 23 -11.40 0.82 18.17
CA ASP A 23 -10.34 0.79 19.19
C ASP A 23 -10.01 -0.64 19.66
N GLN A 24 -10.34 -1.70 18.91
CA GLN A 24 -10.12 -3.07 19.38
C GLN A 24 -9.21 -3.88 18.44
N ALA A 25 -7.97 -4.04 18.95
CA ALA A 25 -6.92 -4.99 18.58
C ALA A 25 -6.24 -4.80 17.20
N GLU A 26 -4.94 -4.49 17.23
CA GLU A 26 -4.03 -4.97 16.19
C GLU A 26 -4.16 -6.49 16.13
N GLU A 27 -4.97 -7.00 15.21
CA GLU A 27 -5.09 -8.43 14.97
C GLU A 27 -3.80 -8.87 14.28
N PHE A 28 -2.85 -9.40 15.07
CA PHE A 28 -1.62 -9.95 14.51
C PHE A 28 -1.95 -11.01 13.46
N ALA A 29 -1.47 -10.82 12.23
CA ALA A 29 -1.59 -11.84 11.21
C ALA A 29 -0.71 -13.04 11.61
N ILE A 30 -1.35 -14.16 11.97
CA ILE A 30 -0.65 -15.43 12.15
C ILE A 30 -0.56 -16.10 10.79
N VAL A 31 0.62 -16.04 10.17
CA VAL A 31 0.90 -16.82 8.97
C VAL A 31 1.23 -18.25 9.41
N THR A 32 0.40 -19.19 8.97
CA THR A 32 0.62 -20.62 9.17
C THR A 32 1.35 -21.19 7.95
N GLY A 33 2.62 -21.53 8.13
CA GLY A 33 3.44 -22.21 7.13
C GLY A 33 3.57 -23.71 7.43
N ILE A 34 3.79 -24.52 6.40
CA ILE A 34 4.28 -25.89 6.56
C ILE A 34 5.67 -25.90 5.93
N ILE A 35 6.71 -26.11 6.74
CA ILE A 35 8.08 -26.31 6.23
C ILE A 35 8.23 -27.74 5.66
N ASP A 36 9.25 -27.98 4.85
CA ASP A 36 9.43 -29.21 4.04
C ASP A 36 9.40 -30.53 4.83
N ASP A 37 9.64 -30.49 6.15
CA ASP A 37 9.55 -31.66 7.04
C ASP A 37 8.12 -31.93 7.58
N GLY A 38 7.12 -31.14 7.16
CA GLY A 38 5.74 -31.23 7.61
C GLY A 38 5.44 -30.46 8.90
N THR A 39 6.43 -29.77 9.48
CA THR A 39 6.22 -28.97 10.70
C THR A 39 5.40 -27.73 10.39
N LYS A 40 4.32 -27.54 11.17
CA LYS A 40 3.52 -26.31 11.13
C LYS A 40 4.23 -25.23 11.93
N THR A 41 4.52 -24.10 11.30
CA THR A 41 5.04 -22.92 11.98
C THR A 41 3.95 -21.85 12.03
N ASN A 42 3.78 -21.26 13.20
CA ASN A 42 2.97 -20.05 13.38
C ASN A 42 3.93 -18.88 13.45
N ILE A 43 3.96 -18.06 12.40
CA ILE A 43 4.74 -16.82 12.39
C ILE A 43 3.77 -15.69 12.69
N ILE A 44 4.01 -15.00 13.80
CA ILE A 44 3.37 -13.71 14.08
C ILE A 44 4.05 -12.71 13.15
N VAL A 45 3.33 -12.25 12.12
CA VAL A 45 3.81 -11.16 11.27
C VAL A 45 3.37 -9.86 11.90
N GLN A 46 4.26 -9.26 12.69
CA GLN A 46 4.09 -7.89 13.16
C GLN A 46 4.45 -6.94 12.03
N GLU A 47 3.66 -5.87 11.83
CA GLU A 47 4.00 -4.85 10.85
C GLU A 47 5.31 -4.14 11.24
N ASP A 48 6.24 -4.06 10.30
CA ASP A 48 7.48 -3.32 10.48
C ASP A 48 7.23 -1.84 10.23
N CYS A 49 7.09 -1.08 11.31
CA CYS A 49 6.91 0.37 11.28
C CYS A 49 8.20 1.14 11.61
N THR A 50 9.36 0.48 11.61
CA THR A 50 10.63 1.14 11.90
C THR A 50 11.00 2.15 10.82
N ALA A 51 11.91 3.09 11.12
CA ALA A 51 12.33 4.12 10.17
C ALA A 51 12.74 3.50 8.82
N PHE A 52 12.07 3.92 7.75
CA PHE A 52 12.26 3.34 6.43
C PHE A 52 13.67 3.62 5.89
N SER A 53 14.26 2.62 5.26
CA SER A 53 15.45 2.76 4.43
C SER A 53 15.21 2.04 3.11
N ALA A 54 15.46 2.72 1.99
CA ALA A 54 15.33 2.09 0.69
C ALA A 54 16.28 0.88 0.59
N PRO A 55 15.80 -0.28 0.11
CA PRO A 55 16.61 -1.49 -0.01
C PRO A 55 17.67 -1.34 -1.10
N SER A 56 18.70 -2.18 -1.04
CA SER A 56 19.65 -2.32 -2.16
C SER A 56 18.97 -2.99 -3.35
N VAL A 57 19.20 -2.48 -4.56
CA VAL A 57 18.72 -3.11 -5.81
C VAL A 57 19.57 -4.35 -6.12
N PRO A 58 18.99 -5.56 -6.20
CA PRO A 58 19.73 -6.78 -6.53
C PRO A 58 20.39 -6.71 -7.92
N SER A 59 21.53 -7.38 -8.09
CA SER A 59 22.23 -7.43 -9.38
C SER A 59 21.40 -8.07 -10.50
N THR A 60 20.54 -9.03 -10.16
CA THR A 60 19.59 -9.66 -11.09
C THR A 60 18.53 -8.68 -11.61
N VAL A 61 18.22 -7.64 -10.84
CA VAL A 61 17.34 -6.54 -11.28
C VAL A 61 18.14 -5.57 -12.16
N SER A 62 19.35 -5.16 -11.73
CA SER A 62 20.14 -4.18 -12.48
C SER A 62 20.80 -4.71 -13.76
N SER A 63 20.95 -6.03 -13.92
CA SER A 63 21.57 -6.68 -15.09
C SER A 63 20.58 -7.21 -16.13
N GLY A 64 19.38 -6.62 -16.21
CA GLY A 64 18.34 -6.98 -17.18
C GLY A 64 17.03 -7.48 -16.58
N GLY A 65 16.85 -7.33 -15.26
CA GLY A 65 15.53 -7.38 -14.64
C GLY A 65 14.81 -6.04 -14.73
N LEU A 66 13.68 -5.93 -14.05
CA LEU A 66 12.79 -4.77 -14.07
C LEU A 66 12.68 -4.17 -12.67
N LYS A 67 13.02 -2.88 -12.56
CA LYS A 67 12.79 -2.06 -11.38
C LYS A 67 11.68 -1.07 -11.71
N ILE A 68 10.57 -1.12 -10.98
CA ILE A 68 9.49 -0.14 -11.11
C ILE A 68 9.58 0.83 -9.94
N ASN A 69 9.76 2.12 -10.23
CA ASN A 69 9.59 3.15 -9.20
C ASN A 69 8.10 3.39 -8.98
N LEU A 70 7.66 3.38 -7.73
CA LEU A 70 6.24 3.52 -7.35
C LEU A 70 6.12 4.59 -6.28
N VAL A 71 5.12 5.45 -6.43
CA VAL A 71 4.66 6.39 -5.40
C VAL A 71 3.29 5.96 -4.92
N ILE A 72 3.06 6.02 -3.61
CA ILE A 72 1.78 5.76 -2.97
C ILE A 72 1.23 7.09 -2.47
N ILE A 73 0.08 7.50 -2.97
CA ILE A 73 -0.62 8.70 -2.49
C ILE A 73 -1.70 8.25 -1.50
N GLN A 74 -1.44 8.50 -0.22
CA GLN A 74 -2.39 8.31 0.87
C GLN A 74 -3.33 9.51 0.92
N ILE A 75 -4.64 9.27 0.87
CA ILE A 75 -5.66 10.33 0.85
C ILE A 75 -6.38 10.36 2.20
N THR A 76 -6.26 11.46 2.92
CA THR A 76 -7.02 11.75 4.14
C THR A 76 -8.13 12.77 3.86
N PHE A 77 -9.13 12.83 4.74
CA PHE A 77 -10.28 13.72 4.63
C PHE A 77 -10.47 14.51 5.93
N GLU A 78 -10.61 15.84 5.84
CA GLU A 78 -10.72 16.76 6.99
C GLU A 78 -12.17 17.10 7.40
N GLY A 79 -13.14 16.21 7.21
CA GLY A 79 -14.51 16.49 7.64
C GLY A 79 -14.69 16.42 9.16
N SER A 80 -15.94 16.42 9.62
CA SER A 80 -16.28 16.47 11.05
C SER A 80 -15.67 15.30 11.88
N ILE A 81 -15.42 15.53 13.18
CA ILE A 81 -14.95 14.48 14.10
C ILE A 81 -16.08 13.85 14.92
N ASN A 82 -17.29 14.42 14.84
CA ASN A 82 -18.45 13.95 15.59
C ASN A 82 -19.20 12.89 14.77
N GLN A 83 -19.23 11.65 15.25
CA GLN A 83 -19.93 10.51 14.65
C GLN A 83 -21.10 10.07 15.54
N GLU A 84 -22.33 10.10 15.01
CA GLU A 84 -23.54 9.74 15.77
C GLU A 84 -24.08 8.32 15.45
N SER A 85 -23.68 7.67 14.33
CA SER A 85 -24.16 6.31 13.98
C SER A 85 -23.24 5.53 13.01
N PHE A 86 -23.60 4.31 12.59
CA PHE A 86 -22.85 3.52 11.58
C PHE A 86 -23.41 3.76 10.16
N GLY A 87 -22.56 4.12 9.20
CA GLY A 87 -22.97 4.32 7.79
C GLY A 87 -23.44 5.73 7.39
N ASP A 88 -23.37 6.72 8.31
CA ASP A 88 -23.50 8.13 7.94
C ASP A 88 -22.26 8.56 7.11
N PRO A 89 -22.34 9.53 6.17
CA PRO A 89 -21.16 9.98 5.43
C PRO A 89 -20.17 10.73 6.37
N PHE A 90 -19.23 9.99 6.96
CA PHE A 90 -18.26 10.52 7.93
C PHE A 90 -17.13 11.32 7.27
N ALA A 91 -17.28 12.64 7.35
CA ALA A 91 -16.54 13.44 8.29
C ALA A 91 -14.99 13.34 8.19
N GLN A 92 -14.22 13.00 9.22
CA GLN A 92 -12.75 12.91 9.09
C GLN A 92 -12.32 11.48 8.72
N GLN A 93 -11.30 11.31 7.86
CA GLN A 93 -10.62 10.03 7.62
C GLN A 93 -9.11 10.23 7.65
N SER A 94 -8.41 9.43 8.45
CA SER A 94 -6.95 9.45 8.55
C SER A 94 -6.39 8.04 8.65
N PHE A 95 -5.14 7.86 8.25
CA PHE A 95 -4.40 6.63 8.51
C PHE A 95 -4.07 6.54 10.01
N LYS A 96 -4.10 5.32 10.56
CA LYS A 96 -3.70 5.03 11.94
C LYS A 96 -2.26 4.56 12.05
N SER A 97 -1.77 3.88 11.02
CA SER A 97 -0.38 3.45 10.90
C SER A 97 0.50 4.57 10.35
N ASP A 98 1.76 4.57 10.78
CA ASP A 98 2.78 5.48 10.28
C ASP A 98 3.10 5.20 8.81
N THR A 99 3.58 6.22 8.09
CA THR A 99 4.00 6.06 6.68
C THR A 99 5.11 5.03 6.52
N SER A 100 5.99 4.89 7.54
CA SER A 100 7.04 3.87 7.57
C SER A 100 6.49 2.44 7.52
N CYS A 101 5.35 2.16 8.15
CA CYS A 101 4.70 0.85 8.07
C CYS A 101 4.40 0.49 6.61
N TRP A 102 3.86 1.45 5.86
CA TRP A 102 3.53 1.27 4.44
C TRP A 102 4.78 1.17 3.57
N ALA A 103 5.76 2.05 3.78
CA ALA A 103 7.01 2.04 3.04
C ALA A 103 7.75 0.70 3.22
N ASN A 104 7.89 0.22 4.46
CA ASN A 104 8.47 -1.10 4.74
C ASN A 104 7.64 -2.23 4.14
N LYS A 105 6.31 -2.19 4.27
CA LYS A 105 5.43 -3.24 3.74
C LYS A 105 5.53 -3.38 2.22
N ILE A 106 5.65 -2.26 1.49
CA ILE A 106 5.63 -2.24 0.02
C ILE A 106 7.04 -2.39 -0.57
N PHE A 107 8.01 -1.64 -0.05
CA PHE A 107 9.34 -1.53 -0.63
C PHE A 107 10.39 -2.38 0.08
N GLY A 108 10.17 -2.77 1.34
CA GLY A 108 11.12 -3.59 2.07
C GLY A 108 11.21 -5.03 1.53
N THR A 109 12.32 -5.71 1.86
CA THR A 109 12.66 -7.07 1.36
C THR A 109 12.67 -8.14 2.46
N ASN A 110 12.25 -7.80 3.67
CA ASN A 110 12.16 -8.75 4.79
C ASN A 110 10.95 -9.67 4.63
N SER A 111 10.89 -10.73 5.45
CA SER A 111 9.77 -11.66 5.46
C SER A 111 8.43 -10.93 5.67
N GLY A 112 7.45 -11.22 4.81
CA GLY A 112 6.12 -10.61 4.83
C GLY A 112 6.01 -9.24 4.15
N GLN A 113 7.10 -8.71 3.59
CA GLN A 113 7.10 -7.46 2.80
C GLN A 113 6.95 -7.78 1.30
N LEU A 114 6.37 -6.86 0.53
CA LEU A 114 5.89 -7.14 -0.83
C LEU A 114 7.01 -7.49 -1.81
N ASN A 115 8.23 -6.94 -1.63
CA ASN A 115 9.35 -7.32 -2.49
C ASN A 115 9.83 -8.77 -2.24
N GLU A 116 9.59 -9.38 -1.08
CA GLU A 116 9.88 -10.82 -0.88
C GLU A 116 9.11 -11.67 -1.90
N PHE A 117 7.80 -11.45 -1.98
CA PHE A 117 6.92 -12.12 -2.94
C PHE A 117 7.39 -11.89 -4.38
N TRP A 118 7.67 -10.63 -4.73
CA TRP A 118 8.09 -10.28 -6.09
C TRP A 118 9.43 -10.89 -6.47
N GLN A 119 10.39 -10.92 -5.56
CA GLN A 119 11.68 -11.57 -5.79
C GLN A 119 11.51 -13.07 -5.96
N GLU A 120 10.63 -13.71 -5.19
CA GLU A 120 10.34 -15.14 -5.32
C GLU A 120 9.74 -15.49 -6.69
N VAL A 121 8.64 -14.85 -7.07
CA VAL A 121 7.90 -15.22 -8.30
C VAL A 121 8.60 -14.78 -9.59
N SER A 122 9.55 -13.84 -9.50
CA SER A 122 10.31 -13.34 -10.65
C SER A 122 11.72 -13.94 -10.78
N TYR A 123 12.11 -14.87 -9.91
CA TYR A 123 13.49 -15.36 -9.80
C TYR A 123 14.52 -14.23 -9.59
N GLY A 124 14.14 -13.27 -8.74
CA GLY A 124 14.94 -12.10 -8.38
C GLY A 124 15.03 -11.01 -9.46
N LYS A 125 14.19 -11.07 -10.50
CA LYS A 125 14.26 -10.15 -11.66
C LYS A 125 13.28 -9.00 -11.60
N PHE A 126 12.44 -8.89 -10.58
CA PHE A 126 11.47 -7.81 -10.44
C PHE A 126 11.51 -7.20 -9.04
N MET A 127 11.47 -5.87 -8.96
CA MET A 127 11.46 -5.13 -7.70
C MET A 127 10.64 -3.85 -7.80
N LEU A 128 9.82 -3.58 -6.79
CA LEU A 128 9.23 -2.26 -6.55
C LEU A 128 10.23 -1.41 -5.77
N TYR A 129 10.40 -0.17 -6.17
CA TYR A 129 11.31 0.78 -5.55
C TYR A 129 10.56 2.08 -5.23
N PRO A 130 10.82 2.75 -4.10
CA PRO A 130 10.16 4.02 -3.82
C PRO A 130 10.55 5.05 -4.88
N ALA A 131 9.56 5.79 -5.39
CA ALA A 131 9.83 6.96 -6.20
C ALA A 131 10.54 8.04 -5.35
N GLU A 132 11.34 8.86 -6.01
CA GLU A 132 11.97 10.03 -5.41
C GLU A 132 10.90 11.10 -5.17
N GLU A 133 10.76 11.50 -3.91
CA GLU A 133 9.76 12.45 -3.46
C GLU A 133 10.26 13.18 -2.20
N THR A 134 9.56 14.21 -1.74
CA THR A 134 10.03 15.11 -0.67
C THR A 134 9.03 15.32 0.48
N HIS A 135 7.92 14.60 0.49
CA HIS A 135 6.87 14.68 1.48
C HIS A 135 7.19 13.83 2.72
N GLY A 136 7.27 14.46 3.90
CA GLY A 136 7.51 13.73 5.15
C GLY A 136 8.90 13.10 5.18
N THR A 137 9.00 11.77 5.06
CA THR A 137 10.29 11.07 4.99
C THR A 137 10.74 10.99 3.54
N THR A 138 11.71 11.83 3.17
CA THR A 138 12.23 11.94 1.80
C THR A 138 12.59 10.58 1.20
N ASN A 139 12.06 10.32 0.00
CA ASN A 139 12.30 9.12 -0.81
C ASN A 139 11.83 7.81 -0.14
N ASP A 140 10.81 7.87 0.71
CA ASP A 140 10.12 6.67 1.20
C ASP A 140 9.01 6.17 0.24
N GLY A 141 8.70 6.97 -0.78
CA GLY A 141 7.70 6.67 -1.80
C GLY A 141 6.26 6.86 -1.32
N ILE A 142 6.02 7.48 -0.16
CA ILE A 142 4.70 7.70 0.43
C ILE A 142 4.41 9.21 0.55
N ILE A 143 3.39 9.68 -0.18
CA ILE A 143 2.89 11.05 -0.05
C ILE A 143 1.52 11.00 0.62
N THR A 144 1.33 11.70 1.74
CA THR A 144 0.04 11.81 2.42
C THR A 144 -0.59 13.17 2.14
N VAL A 145 -1.73 13.20 1.46
CA VAL A 145 -2.44 14.44 1.13
C VAL A 145 -3.78 14.48 1.85
N SER A 146 -4.16 15.67 2.30
CA SER A 146 -5.47 15.87 2.91
C SER A 146 -6.44 16.67 2.04
N LEU A 147 -7.63 16.11 1.85
CA LEU A 147 -8.73 16.70 1.12
C LEU A 147 -9.75 17.29 2.10
N SER A 148 -10.31 18.45 1.77
CA SER A 148 -11.29 19.09 2.62
C SER A 148 -12.64 18.37 2.59
N GLY A 149 -13.30 18.29 3.74
CA GLY A 149 -14.67 17.79 3.86
C GLY A 149 -14.77 16.28 4.06
N ASN A 150 -16.00 15.80 4.10
CA ASN A 150 -16.32 14.42 4.45
C ASN A 150 -15.84 13.43 3.38
N HIS A 151 -15.42 12.23 3.81
CA HIS A 151 -15.16 11.14 2.88
C HIS A 151 -16.43 10.85 2.05
N PRO A 152 -16.33 10.80 0.70
CA PRO A 152 -17.48 10.85 -0.20
C PRO A 152 -18.30 9.56 -0.30
N ASN A 153 -17.90 8.50 0.42
CA ASN A 153 -18.44 7.15 0.32
C ASN A 153 -18.37 6.63 -1.13
N PHE A 154 -17.15 6.35 -1.60
CA PHE A 154 -16.94 5.73 -2.91
C PHE A 154 -17.64 4.36 -2.92
N VAL A 155 -18.69 4.21 -3.73
CA VAL A 155 -19.31 2.90 -3.94
C VAL A 155 -18.87 2.39 -5.32
N VAL A 156 -18.79 1.07 -5.45
CA VAL A 156 -18.63 0.37 -6.74
C VAL A 156 -19.57 0.99 -7.78
N LEU A 157 -19.01 1.40 -8.93
CA LEU A 157 -19.74 1.97 -10.05
C LEU A 157 -21.00 1.12 -10.36
N GLY A 158 -22.18 1.75 -10.34
CA GLY A 158 -23.46 1.09 -10.63
C GLY A 158 -24.36 0.74 -9.43
N LYS A 159 -24.02 1.17 -8.21
CA LYS A 159 -24.93 1.10 -7.04
C LYS A 159 -25.56 2.47 -6.75
N GLU A 160 -26.81 2.49 -6.28
CA GLU A 160 -27.47 3.73 -5.85
C GLU A 160 -26.65 4.45 -4.77
N ASN A 161 -26.52 5.78 -4.90
CA ASN A 161 -25.76 6.69 -4.03
C ASN A 161 -24.22 6.62 -4.09
N GLY A 162 -23.64 5.86 -5.03
CA GLY A 162 -22.19 5.86 -5.27
C GLY A 162 -21.67 7.15 -5.92
N LYS A 163 -20.55 7.67 -5.43
CA LYS A 163 -19.79 8.75 -6.09
C LYS A 163 -18.59 8.18 -6.83
N ASP A 164 -18.39 8.63 -8.07
CA ASP A 164 -17.17 8.37 -8.85
C ASP A 164 -15.96 8.93 -8.09
N ALA A 165 -14.91 8.12 -7.91
CA ALA A 165 -13.72 8.53 -7.18
C ALA A 165 -12.79 9.48 -7.97
N ALA A 166 -12.94 9.54 -9.30
CA ALA A 166 -12.02 10.27 -10.18
C ALA A 166 -11.78 11.74 -9.78
N PRO A 167 -12.79 12.55 -9.38
CA PRO A 167 -12.56 13.93 -8.94
C PRO A 167 -11.65 14.04 -7.72
N TRP A 168 -11.79 13.13 -6.75
CA TRP A 168 -10.98 13.12 -5.53
C TRP A 168 -9.55 12.64 -5.80
N PHE A 169 -9.37 11.66 -6.68
CA PHE A 169 -8.04 11.22 -7.10
C PHE A 169 -7.29 12.31 -7.87
N LYS A 170 -8.00 13.08 -8.70
CA LYS A 170 -7.41 14.22 -9.41
C LYS A 170 -6.97 15.33 -8.45
N ASP A 171 -7.78 15.65 -7.44
CA ASP A 171 -7.43 16.64 -6.41
C ASP A 171 -6.24 16.17 -5.55
N ALA A 172 -6.25 14.90 -5.14
CA ALA A 172 -5.14 14.28 -4.41
C ALA A 172 -3.84 14.31 -5.23
N LEU A 173 -3.90 13.98 -6.53
CA LEU A 173 -2.74 14.05 -7.41
C LEU A 173 -2.21 15.49 -7.51
N GLY A 174 -3.09 16.48 -7.66
CA GLY A 174 -2.69 17.89 -7.67
C GLY A 174 -2.05 18.37 -6.35
N LYS A 175 -2.46 17.81 -5.21
CA LYS A 175 -1.83 18.08 -3.91
C LYS A 175 -0.51 17.34 -3.70
N ALA A 176 -0.31 16.20 -4.35
CA ALA A 176 0.92 15.43 -4.30
C ALA A 176 2.00 16.01 -5.25
N ASP A 177 1.58 16.63 -6.35
CA ASP A 177 2.44 17.17 -7.42
C ASP A 177 3.63 18.03 -6.91
N PRO A 178 3.50 18.91 -5.91
CA PRO A 178 4.64 19.70 -5.42
C PRO A 178 5.76 18.87 -4.78
N TYR A 179 5.50 17.61 -4.42
CA TYR A 179 6.43 16.76 -3.69
C TYR A 179 7.17 15.75 -4.57
N ILE A 180 6.72 15.54 -5.81
CA ILE A 180 7.27 14.56 -6.73
C ILE A 180 7.42 15.15 -8.14
N ASP A 181 8.61 14.97 -8.71
CA ASP A 181 8.87 15.36 -10.09
C ASP A 181 8.55 14.20 -11.04
N PHE A 182 7.32 14.19 -11.57
CA PHE A 182 6.89 13.16 -12.51
C PHE A 182 7.70 13.13 -13.81
N SER A 183 8.35 14.24 -14.20
CA SER A 183 9.15 14.30 -15.43
C SER A 183 10.38 13.40 -15.38
N LYS A 184 10.89 13.07 -14.18
CA LYS A 184 11.96 12.07 -13.98
C LYS A 184 11.56 10.68 -14.44
N TYR A 185 10.27 10.43 -14.58
CA TYR A 185 9.69 9.15 -14.94
C TYR A 185 9.05 9.16 -16.35
N ASP A 186 9.21 10.23 -17.12
CA ASP A 186 8.80 10.38 -18.52
C ASP A 186 10.06 10.54 -19.39
N ALA A 187 10.74 9.41 -19.62
CA ALA A 187 12.04 9.36 -20.27
C ALA A 187 12.00 9.74 -21.76
N ASP A 188 10.86 9.57 -22.43
CA ASP A 188 10.63 9.93 -23.83
C ASP A 188 9.90 11.27 -24.02
N SER A 189 9.53 11.94 -22.91
CA SER A 189 8.89 13.26 -22.91
C SER A 189 7.56 13.29 -23.68
N ASP A 190 6.82 12.18 -23.66
CA ASP A 190 5.54 12.03 -24.35
C ASP A 190 4.34 12.39 -23.45
N SER A 191 4.61 12.92 -22.26
CA SER A 191 3.65 13.24 -21.20
C SER A 191 2.98 12.02 -20.56
N HIS A 192 3.57 10.84 -20.69
CA HIS A 192 3.18 9.62 -19.99
C HIS A 192 4.37 9.05 -19.21
N LEU A 193 4.08 8.30 -18.15
CA LEU A 193 5.14 7.62 -17.40
C LEU A 193 5.71 6.49 -18.24
N SER A 194 7.04 6.51 -18.42
CA SER A 194 7.78 5.41 -19.02
C SER A 194 7.75 4.17 -18.13
N LYS A 195 7.89 3.00 -18.76
CA LYS A 195 7.92 1.70 -18.08
C LYS A 195 9.25 1.39 -17.43
#